data_AF-A0A2G9REM3-F1
#
_entry.id   AF-A0A2G9REM3-F1
#
_cell.length_a   1.000
_cell.length_b   1.000
_cell.length_c   1.000
_cell.angle_alpha   90.00
_cell.angle_beta   90.00
_cell.angle_gamma   90.00
#
_symmetry.space_group_name_H-M   'P 1'
#
loop_
_entity.id
_entity.type
_entity.pdbx_description
1 polymer ?
#
loop_
_entity_poly.entity_id
_entity_poly.type
_entity_poly.pdbx_seq_one_letter_code
_entity_poly.pdbx_strand_id
1 'polypeptide(L)'
;MASAVSQVELITAVQANPELWDVAHPLHRNHIRKVKAWEDISAAITPGREDLRPGERKEISKILQCRWKSLRDRVRRDLTDEDKAARSGAPAPAKRPHVYHTNLLFLQQNMINIRP
;
A
#
# COMPACT_ATOMS: atom_id res chain seq x y z
N MET A 1 -3.30 -11.37 21.97
CA MET A 1 -2.05 -10.80 21.46
C MET A 1 -2.29 -10.39 20.01
N ALA A 2 -2.35 -9.09 19.71
CA ALA A 2 -2.49 -8.64 18.33
C ALA A 2 -1.16 -8.94 17.62
N SER A 3 -1.14 -10.01 16.83
CA SER A 3 0.00 -10.32 15.96
C SER A 3 0.37 -9.04 15.21
N ALA A 4 1.62 -8.61 15.34
CA ALA A 4 2.10 -7.43 14.67
C ALA A 4 2.08 -7.72 13.17
N VAL A 5 0.97 -7.34 12.49
CA VAL A 5 0.83 -7.46 11.03
C VAL A 5 2.11 -6.96 10.39
N SER A 6 2.84 -7.87 9.74
CA SER A 6 4.13 -7.52 9.15
C SER A 6 3.89 -6.56 8.01
N GLN A 7 4.61 -5.45 8.02
CA GLN A 7 4.48 -4.43 7.00
C GLN A 7 4.86 -4.97 5.62
N VAL A 8 5.83 -5.89 5.57
CA VAL A 8 6.24 -6.58 4.33
C VAL A 8 5.10 -7.43 3.79
N GLU A 9 4.43 -8.22 4.64
CA GLU A 9 3.30 -9.07 4.24
C GLU A 9 2.16 -8.23 3.67
N LEU A 10 1.85 -7.09 4.30
CA LEU A 10 0.86 -6.15 3.80
C LEU A 10 1.25 -5.60 2.41
N ILE A 11 2.52 -5.22 2.22
CA ILE A 11 2.99 -4.68 0.95
C ILE A 11 2.92 -5.75 -0.15
N THR A 12 3.43 -6.95 0.12
CA THR A 12 3.40 -8.08 -0.84
C THR A 12 1.97 -8.47 -1.20
N ALA A 13 1.08 -8.54 -0.20
CA ALA A 13 -0.32 -8.87 -0.43
C ALA A 13 -1.04 -7.80 -1.27
N VAL A 14 -0.81 -6.51 -0.99
CA VAL A 14 -1.38 -5.43 -1.81
C VAL A 14 -0.77 -5.41 -3.21
N GLN A 15 0.53 -5.64 -3.35
CA GLN A 15 1.20 -5.70 -4.66
C GLN A 15 0.57 -6.76 -5.56
N ALA A 16 0.20 -7.92 -5.02
CA ALA A 16 -0.48 -9.00 -5.74
C ALA A 16 -1.93 -8.66 -6.17
N ASN A 17 -2.54 -7.59 -5.64
CA ASN A 17 -3.91 -7.18 -5.92
C ASN A 17 -3.93 -5.80 -6.61
N PRO A 18 -3.67 -5.72 -7.94
CA PRO A 18 -3.55 -4.46 -8.68
C PRO A 18 -4.80 -3.57 -8.60
N GLU A 19 -5.99 -4.13 -8.43
CA GLU A 19 -7.22 -3.34 -8.21
C GLU A 19 -7.15 -2.39 -7.01
N LEU A 20 -6.26 -2.63 -6.04
CA LEU A 20 -6.12 -1.79 -4.85
C LEU A 20 -5.23 -0.56 -5.08
N TRP A 21 -4.26 -0.64 -5.98
CA TRP A 21 -3.21 0.37 -6.11
C TRP A 21 -3.00 0.87 -7.53
N ASP A 22 -3.31 0.06 -8.54
CA ASP A 22 -3.12 0.42 -9.94
C ASP A 22 -4.34 1.16 -10.48
N VAL A 23 -4.17 2.46 -10.73
CA VAL A 23 -5.23 3.35 -11.22
C VAL A 23 -5.62 3.06 -12.67
N ALA A 24 -4.72 2.46 -13.45
CA ALA A 24 -4.98 2.03 -14.82
C ALA A 24 -5.71 0.68 -14.87
N HIS A 25 -5.70 -0.08 -13.77
CA HIS A 25 -6.36 -1.38 -13.71
C HIS A 25 -7.88 -1.23 -13.87
N PRO A 26 -8.55 -1.99 -14.76
CA PRO A 26 -9.99 -1.86 -15.03
C PRO A 26 -10.86 -2.02 -13.77
N LEU A 27 -10.42 -2.87 -12.83
CA LEU A 27 -11.16 -3.13 -11.59
C LEU A 27 -10.85 -2.11 -10.48
N HIS A 28 -9.94 -1.16 -10.69
CA HIS A 28 -9.62 -0.15 -9.69
C HIS A 28 -10.83 0.72 -9.33
N ARG A 29 -11.72 0.99 -10.29
CA ARG A 29 -12.94 1.76 -10.02
C ARG A 29 -14.05 0.89 -9.42
N ASN A 30 -13.86 -0.43 -9.34
CA ASN A 30 -14.86 -1.36 -8.83
C ASN A 30 -14.76 -1.49 -7.31
N HIS A 31 -15.69 -0.85 -6.60
CA HIS A 31 -15.75 -0.88 -5.14
C HIS A 31 -15.88 -2.30 -4.57
N ILE A 32 -16.72 -3.15 -5.19
CA ILE A 32 -16.97 -4.53 -4.73
C ILE A 32 -15.69 -5.35 -4.79
N ARG A 33 -14.91 -5.21 -5.89
CA ARG A 33 -13.63 -5.91 -6.04
C ARG A 33 -12.61 -5.45 -5.02
N LYS A 34 -12.53 -4.14 -4.75
CA LYS A 34 -11.65 -3.59 -3.72
C LYS A 34 -12.00 -4.11 -2.33
N VAL A 35 -13.29 -4.17 -1.98
CA VAL A 35 -13.74 -4.72 -0.69
C VAL A 35 -13.31 -6.18 -0.56
N LYS A 36 -13.57 -7.00 -1.60
CA LYS A 36 -13.17 -8.40 -1.62
C LYS A 36 -11.65 -8.58 -1.48
N ALA A 37 -10.85 -7.84 -2.24
CA ALA A 37 -9.40 -7.90 -2.15
C ALA A 37 -8.90 -7.58 -0.72
N TRP A 38 -9.49 -6.59 -0.05
CA TRP A 38 -9.15 -6.31 1.36
C TRP A 38 -9.56 -7.42 2.32
N GLU A 39 -10.70 -8.06 2.08
CA GLU A 39 -11.12 -9.22 2.87
C GLU A 39 -10.14 -10.38 2.69
N ASP A 40 -9.72 -10.67 1.46
CA ASP A 40 -8.77 -11.73 1.12
C ASP A 40 -7.39 -11.45 1.74
N ILE A 41 -6.88 -10.22 1.63
CA ILE A 41 -5.64 -9.77 2.28
C ILE A 41 -5.75 -9.91 3.80
N SER A 42 -6.87 -9.50 4.40
CA SER A 42 -7.05 -9.60 5.85
C SER A 42 -7.09 -11.05 6.33
N ALA A 43 -7.62 -11.97 5.52
CA ALA A 43 -7.61 -13.41 5.79
C ALA A 43 -6.20 -14.00 5.67
N ALA A 44 -5.44 -13.59 4.66
CA ALA A 44 -4.07 -14.06 4.45
C ALA A 44 -3.12 -13.62 5.58
N ILE A 45 -3.26 -12.39 6.09
CA ILE A 45 -2.34 -11.84 7.09
C ILE A 45 -2.80 -12.12 8.54
N THR A 46 -4.05 -12.52 8.75
CA THR A 46 -4.59 -12.82 10.09
C THR A 46 -4.95 -14.30 10.21
N PRO A 47 -4.01 -15.15 10.67
CA PRO A 47 -4.33 -16.53 11.05
C PRO A 47 -5.46 -16.55 12.09
N GLY A 48 -6.41 -17.47 11.95
CA GLY A 48 -7.56 -17.58 12.87
C GLY A 48 -8.67 -16.56 12.61
N ARG A 49 -8.71 -15.89 11.45
CA ARG A 49 -9.79 -14.97 11.08
C ARG A 49 -11.17 -15.63 11.08
N GLU A 50 -11.25 -16.93 10.81
CA GLU A 50 -12.52 -17.67 10.81
C GLU A 50 -13.21 -17.68 12.17
N ASP A 51 -12.44 -17.60 13.26
CA ASP A 51 -12.97 -17.57 14.62
C ASP A 51 -13.37 -16.15 15.07
N LEU A 52 -12.99 -15.11 14.31
CA LEU A 52 -13.31 -13.73 14.64
C LEU A 52 -14.74 -13.37 14.25
N ARG A 53 -15.39 -12.56 15.09
CA ARG A 53 -16.73 -12.05 14.82
C ARG A 53 -16.71 -11.11 13.60
N PRO A 54 -17.83 -10.97 12.87
CA PRO A 54 -17.91 -10.07 11.72
C PRO A 54 -17.44 -8.63 12.01
N GLY A 55 -17.74 -8.11 13.20
CA GLY A 55 -17.27 -6.78 13.63
C GLY A 55 -15.75 -6.69 13.78
N GLU A 56 -15.11 -7.73 14.30
CA GLU A 56 -13.64 -7.79 14.49
C GLU A 56 -12.92 -7.91 13.15
N ARG A 57 -13.45 -8.73 12.23
CA ARG A 57 -12.92 -8.85 10.86
C ARG A 57 -12.95 -7.51 10.12
N LYS A 58 -14.04 -6.75 10.29
CA LYS A 58 -14.20 -5.42 9.69
C LYS A 58 -13.18 -4.43 10.26
N GLU A 59 -12.95 -4.46 11.56
CA GLU A 59 -11.98 -3.57 12.21
C GLU A 59 -10.54 -3.88 11.77
N ILE A 60 -10.16 -5.15 11.68
CA ILE A 60 -8.85 -5.55 11.16
C ILE A 60 -8.67 -5.06 9.72
N SER A 61 -9.68 -5.24 8.87
CA SER A 61 -9.63 -4.77 7.48
C SER A 61 -9.42 -3.24 7.41
N LYS A 62 -10.08 -2.49 8.30
CA LYS A 62 -9.91 -1.03 8.42
C LYS A 62 -8.50 -0.65 8.89
N ILE A 63 -7.95 -1.37 9.87
CA ILE A 63 -6.57 -1.16 10.35
C ILE A 63 -5.57 -1.38 9.21
N LEU A 64 -5.71 -2.45 8.44
CA LEU A 64 -4.85 -2.75 7.29
C LEU A 64 -4.92 -1.65 6.22
N GLN A 65 -6.13 -1.18 5.90
CA GLN A 65 -6.34 -0.07 4.96
C GLN A 65 -5.67 1.23 5.45
N CYS A 66 -5.82 1.57 6.73
CA CYS A 66 -5.18 2.74 7.32
C CYS A 66 -3.65 2.64 7.27
N ARG A 67 -3.09 1.47 7.62
CA ARG A 67 -1.65 1.22 7.52
C ARG A 67 -1.15 1.36 6.09
N TRP A 68 -1.82 0.72 5.13
CA TRP A 68 -1.48 0.83 3.71
C TRP A 68 -1.51 2.29 3.23
N LYS A 69 -2.53 3.07 3.60
CA LYS A 69 -2.63 4.49 3.26
C LYS A 69 -1.42 5.27 3.76
N SER A 70 -1.06 5.12 5.04
CA SER A 70 0.11 5.80 5.62
C SER A 70 1.42 5.43 4.91
N LEU A 71 1.58 4.16 4.50
CA LEU A 71 2.76 3.70 3.76
C LEU A 71 2.85 4.30 2.38
N ARG A 72 1.74 4.26 1.64
CA ARG A 72 1.64 4.84 0.31
C ARG A 72 1.91 6.35 0.35
N ASP A 73 1.34 7.06 1.33
CA ASP A 73 1.53 8.50 1.48
C ASP A 73 2.99 8.86 1.79
N ARG A 74 3.69 8.04 2.59
CA ARG A 74 5.12 8.22 2.85
C ARG A 74 5.94 8.04 1.57
N VAL A 75 5.74 6.94 0.84
CA VAL A 75 6.47 6.69 -0.41
C VAL A 75 6.16 7.73 -1.48
N ARG A 76 4.92 8.21 -1.55
CA ARG A 76 4.57 9.33 -2.44
C ARG A 76 5.47 10.53 -2.20
N ARG A 77 5.67 10.91 -0.94
CA ARG A 77 6.49 12.07 -0.57
C ARG A 77 7.95 11.82 -0.92
N ASP A 78 8.47 10.64 -0.58
CA ASP A 78 9.86 10.26 -0.89
C ASP A 78 10.12 10.34 -2.41
N LEU A 79 9.24 9.74 -3.24
CA LEU A 79 9.35 9.80 -4.71
C LEU A 79 9.18 11.23 -5.26
N THR A 80 8.31 12.04 -4.66
CA THR A 80 8.11 13.44 -5.09
C THR A 80 9.33 14.30 -4.76
N ASP A 81 9.94 14.08 -3.59
CA ASP A 81 11.15 14.77 -3.17
C ASP A 81 12.35 14.38 -4.04
N GLU A 82 12.48 13.10 -4.40
CA GLU A 82 13.49 12.60 -5.34
C GLU A 82 13.32 13.22 -6.75
N ASP A 83 12.10 13.25 -7.30
CA ASP A 83 11.81 13.87 -8.60
C ASP A 83 12.08 15.38 -8.59
N LYS A 84 11.74 16.09 -7.49
CA LYS A 84 12.06 17.52 -7.34
C LYS A 84 13.57 17.77 -7.29
N ALA A 85 14.31 16.96 -6.54
CA ALA A 85 15.76 17.06 -6.49
C ALA A 85 16.38 16.83 -7.88
N ALA A 86 15.94 15.78 -8.59
CA ALA A 86 16.40 15.48 -9.93
C ALA A 86 16.16 16.63 -10.93
N ARG A 87 15.02 17.34 -10.86
CA ARG A 87 14.70 18.45 -11.76
C ARG A 87 15.43 19.75 -11.47
N SER A 88 15.77 20.00 -10.21
CA SER A 88 16.41 21.25 -9.80
C SER A 88 17.93 21.27 -10.04
N GLY A 89 18.52 20.14 -10.45
CA GLY A 89 19.97 19.97 -10.58
C GLY A 89 20.70 20.04 -9.23
N ALA A 90 19.96 20.19 -8.13
CA ALA A 90 20.51 20.16 -6.79
C ALA A 90 20.98 18.73 -6.48
N PRO A 91 22.11 18.55 -5.78
CA PRO A 91 22.50 17.24 -5.28
C PRO A 91 21.34 16.67 -4.47
N ALA A 92 20.79 15.53 -4.90
CA ALA A 92 19.78 14.85 -4.10
C ALA A 92 20.35 14.65 -2.70
N PRO A 93 19.66 15.10 -1.63
CA PRO A 93 20.17 14.87 -0.29
C PRO A 93 20.33 13.36 -0.14
N ALA A 94 21.48 12.91 0.39
CA ALA A 94 21.82 11.50 0.60
C ALA A 94 20.93 10.85 1.69
N LYS A 95 19.62 11.03 1.60
CA LYS A 95 18.62 10.39 2.44
C LYS A 95 18.65 8.91 2.10
N ARG A 96 18.90 8.10 3.13
CA ARG A 96 18.76 6.65 3.01
C ARG A 96 17.32 6.35 2.58
N PRO A 97 17.13 5.58 1.49
CA PRO A 97 15.80 5.17 1.07
C PRO A 97 15.07 4.51 2.24
N HIS A 98 13.75 4.66 2.27
CA HIS A 98 12.94 3.98 3.28
C HIS A 98 13.18 2.45 3.24
N VAL A 99 13.10 1.77 4.38
CA VAL A 99 13.37 0.31 4.48
C VAL A 99 12.52 -0.51 3.51
N TYR A 100 11.34 -0.01 3.13
CA TYR A 100 10.43 -0.67 2.19
C TYR A 100 10.37 0.04 0.83
N HIS A 101 11.33 0.89 0.51
CA HIS A 101 11.39 1.63 -0.75
C HIS A 101 11.36 0.67 -1.94
N THR A 102 12.23 -0.34 -1.95
CA THR A 102 12.27 -1.39 -2.99
C THR A 102 10.94 -2.12 -3.13
N ASN A 103 10.32 -2.51 -2.01
CA ASN A 103 9.03 -3.20 -2.01
C ASN A 103 7.88 -2.35 -2.53
N LEU A 104 8.05 -1.02 -2.60
CA LEU A 104 7.00 -0.07 -3.00
C LEU A 104 7.27 0.56 -4.38
N LEU A 105 8.35 0.16 -5.06
CA LEU A 105 8.68 0.63 -6.42
C LEU A 105 7.58 0.32 -7.43
N PHE A 106 6.78 -0.73 -7.23
CA PHE A 106 5.65 -1.04 -8.11
C PHE A 106 4.61 0.10 -8.17
N LEU A 107 4.53 0.94 -7.13
CA LEU A 107 3.64 2.10 -7.11
C LEU A 107 4.14 3.26 -7.98
N GLN A 108 5.44 3.31 -8.27
CA GLN A 108 6.09 4.43 -8.96
C GLN A 108 5.47 4.67 -10.35
N GLN A 109 5.17 3.60 -11.09
CA GLN A 109 4.56 3.67 -12.43
C GLN A 109 3.19 4.38 -12.41
N ASN A 110 2.45 4.26 -11.31
CA ASN A 110 1.13 4.88 -11.15
C ASN A 110 1.17 6.26 -10.51
N MET A 111 2.20 6.57 -9.74
CA MET A 111 2.33 7.83 -9.01
C MET A 111 2.98 8.93 -9.85
N ILE A 112 3.85 8.57 -10.81
CA ILE A 112 4.47 9.53 -11.74
C ILE A 112 3.48 9.98 -12.84
N ASN A 113 2.49 9.15 -13.17
CA ASN A 113 1.50 9.43 -14.23
C ASN A 113 0.29 10.25 -13.77
N ILE A 114 0.14 10.54 -12.47
CA ILE A 114 -0.89 11.48 -11.99
C ILE A 114 -0.29 12.90 -12.03
N ARG A 115 -0.14 13.44 -13.23
CA ARG A 115 0.00 14.88 -13.45
C ARG A 115 -1.38 15.43 -13.86
N PRO A 116 -1.91 16.47 -13.18
CA PRO A 116 -2.97 17.29 -13.76
C PRO A 116 -2.47 18.04 -15.00
#